data_AF-A0A7C4JQQ8-F1
#
_entry.id   AF-A0A7C4JQQ8-F1
#
_cell.length_a   1.000
_cell.length_b   1.000
_cell.length_c   1.000
_cell.angle_alpha   90.00
_cell.angle_beta   90.00
_cell.angle_gamma   90.00
#
_symmetry.space_group_name_H-M   'P 1'
#
loop_
_entity.id
_entity.type
_entity.pdbx_description
1 polymer ?
#
loop_
_entity_poly.entity_id
_entity_poly.type
_entity_poly.pdbx_seq_one_letter_code
_entity_poly.pdbx_strand_id
1 'polypeptide(L)'
;MKNLKKRNFWEKAKSCQSKLEELENYVRYFRSGSLFGDVGNVTFLPYSSQVLLKRDGYRECLSIYRLLNISRLPLFNELKDAIDNRRIDKLYEYWCFFELAKRLAKALGKDLSELKFQIFEAQEGGLASEIKADLGDSYELVYNKTFKRGEESYSINLRPDFTLIKNKREIKAVFDAKFRFDLVREEEIDNELEEEAFKIGDLEKLVKIQDLFKMHTYRDALGCELALVLYPGSENVFYDANNTKEKNKFDLESILNKQGIGAIAMVPENKDKNKSK
;
A
#
# COMPACT_ATOMS: atom_id res chain seq x y z
N MET A 1 -5.54 25.21 0.83
CA MET A 1 -6.84 24.81 1.43
C MET A 1 -7.88 24.06 0.58
N LYS A 2 -8.03 24.24 -0.74
CA LYS A 2 -9.19 23.72 -1.51
C LYS A 2 -9.50 22.21 -1.32
N ASN A 3 -8.49 21.35 -1.25
CA ASN A 3 -8.69 19.91 -1.04
C ASN A 3 -9.10 19.53 0.40
N LEU A 4 -8.67 20.29 1.41
CA LEU A 4 -9.10 20.09 2.81
C LEU A 4 -10.58 20.44 2.98
N LYS A 5 -11.03 21.53 2.31
CA LYS A 5 -12.43 21.96 2.27
C LYS A 5 -13.32 20.94 1.52
N LYS A 6 -12.83 20.35 0.42
CA LYS A 6 -13.55 19.31 -0.34
C LYS A 6 -13.73 17.97 0.41
N ARG A 7 -12.82 17.63 1.33
CA ARG A 7 -12.79 16.31 2.01
C ARG A 7 -13.29 16.33 3.45
N ASN A 8 -14.10 17.34 3.84
CA ASN A 8 -14.66 17.51 5.19
C ASN A 8 -13.64 17.65 6.36
N PHE A 9 -12.34 17.66 6.08
CA PHE A 9 -11.29 17.88 7.08
C PHE A 9 -11.29 19.31 7.62
N TRP A 10 -11.78 20.28 6.83
CA TRP A 10 -11.86 21.67 7.27
C TRP A 10 -12.75 21.81 8.51
N GLU A 11 -13.94 21.19 8.52
CA GLU A 11 -14.83 21.23 9.68
C GLU A 11 -14.24 20.54 10.92
N LYS A 12 -13.50 19.44 10.72
CA LYS A 12 -12.80 18.74 11.81
C LYS A 12 -11.63 19.55 12.40
N ALA A 13 -11.06 20.47 11.62
CA ALA A 13 -9.89 21.27 12.02
C ALA A 13 -10.24 22.62 12.67
N LYS A 14 -11.50 22.86 13.09
CA LYS A 14 -11.99 24.15 13.62
C LYS A 14 -11.03 24.84 14.60
N SER A 15 -10.46 24.10 15.56
CA SER A 15 -9.54 24.62 16.57
C SER A 15 -8.21 25.15 16.00
N CYS A 16 -7.80 24.71 14.81
CA CYS A 16 -6.54 25.07 14.18
C CYS A 16 -6.71 25.88 12.88
N GLN A 17 -7.94 26.19 12.46
CA GLN A 17 -8.21 26.88 11.19
C GLN A 17 -7.48 28.23 11.09
N SER A 18 -7.53 29.05 12.13
CA SER A 18 -6.88 30.37 12.15
C SER A 18 -5.36 30.28 11.92
N LYS A 19 -4.68 29.34 12.61
CA LYS A 19 -3.24 29.07 12.40
C LYS A 19 -2.94 28.57 10.99
N LEU A 20 -3.82 27.76 10.40
CA LEU A 20 -3.67 27.27 9.03
C LEU A 20 -3.85 28.39 8.00
N GLU A 21 -4.75 29.34 8.25
CA GLU A 21 -4.94 30.52 7.41
C GLU A 21 -3.72 31.46 7.50
N GLU A 22 -3.21 31.69 8.70
CA GLU A 22 -1.97 32.45 8.92
C GLU A 22 -0.78 31.84 8.17
N LEU A 23 -0.58 30.52 8.29
CA LEU A 23 0.46 29.78 7.56
C LEU A 23 0.26 29.87 6.04
N GLU A 24 -0.97 29.71 5.53
CA GLU A 24 -1.24 29.82 4.10
C GLU A 24 -0.90 31.23 3.59
N ASN A 25 -1.25 32.27 4.35
CA ASN A 25 -0.93 33.65 4.00
C ASN A 25 0.58 33.92 4.03
N TYR A 26 1.28 33.43 5.03
CA TYR A 26 2.74 33.56 5.14
C TYR A 26 3.45 32.91 3.94
N VAL A 27 3.05 31.68 3.58
CA VAL A 27 3.62 30.97 2.43
C VAL A 27 3.29 31.67 1.12
N ARG A 28 2.07 32.21 0.96
CA ARG A 28 1.68 32.99 -0.24
C ARG A 28 2.51 34.26 -0.38
N TYR A 29 2.70 34.99 0.71
CA TYR A 29 3.53 36.19 0.75
C TYR A 29 4.97 35.85 0.38
N PHE A 30 5.56 34.84 1.01
CA PHE A 30 6.93 34.41 0.72
C PHE A 30 7.12 34.02 -0.74
N ARG A 31 6.15 33.27 -1.32
CA ARG A 31 6.16 32.87 -2.73
C ARG A 31 6.04 34.06 -3.71
N SER A 32 5.46 35.18 -3.30
CA SER A 32 5.36 36.39 -4.14
C SER A 32 6.66 37.20 -4.20
N GLY A 33 7.66 36.86 -3.38
CA GLY A 33 8.98 37.49 -3.42
C GLY A 33 9.71 37.21 -4.75
N SER A 34 10.54 38.17 -5.19
CA SER A 34 11.29 38.10 -6.45
C SER A 34 12.19 36.88 -6.56
N LEU A 35 12.70 36.35 -5.44
CA LEU A 35 13.49 35.13 -5.37
C LEU A 35 12.78 33.89 -5.96
N PHE A 36 11.43 33.88 -5.93
CA PHE A 36 10.62 32.77 -6.41
C PHE A 36 9.90 33.07 -7.74
N GLY A 37 10.17 34.21 -8.37
CA GLY A 37 9.49 34.64 -9.60
C GLY A 37 9.61 33.62 -10.73
N ASP A 38 10.76 32.94 -10.82
CA ASP A 38 11.04 31.93 -11.85
C ASP A 38 10.73 30.49 -11.40
N VAL A 39 10.22 30.30 -10.18
CA VAL A 39 9.98 28.97 -9.63
C VAL A 39 8.59 28.48 -10.04
N GLY A 40 8.56 27.51 -10.97
CA GLY A 40 7.35 26.84 -11.42
C GLY A 40 6.82 25.75 -10.48
N ASN A 41 5.74 25.09 -10.90
CA ASN A 41 5.24 23.91 -10.19
C ASN A 41 6.25 22.76 -10.28
N VAL A 42 6.46 22.06 -9.17
CA VAL A 42 7.29 20.85 -9.15
C VAL A 42 6.62 19.77 -10.01
N THR A 43 7.22 19.48 -11.16
CA THR A 43 6.82 18.37 -12.05
C THR A 43 7.63 17.10 -11.80
N PHE A 44 8.82 17.25 -11.21
CA PHE A 44 9.74 16.17 -10.88
C PHE A 44 10.51 16.52 -9.61
N LEU A 45 10.65 15.57 -8.69
CA LEU A 45 11.46 15.73 -7.49
C LEU A 45 12.75 14.91 -7.62
N PRO A 46 13.94 15.53 -7.61
CA PRO A 46 15.20 14.82 -7.79
C PRO A 46 15.61 14.11 -6.50
N TYR A 47 15.06 12.92 -6.27
CA TYR A 47 15.29 12.12 -5.06
C TYR A 47 16.76 11.71 -4.85
N SER A 48 17.59 11.73 -5.91
CA SER A 48 19.03 11.45 -5.88
C SER A 48 19.91 12.68 -5.61
N SER A 49 19.33 13.88 -5.52
CA SER A 49 20.09 15.12 -5.33
C SER A 49 20.75 15.16 -3.95
N GLN A 50 22.08 15.09 -3.92
CA GLN A 50 22.86 15.19 -2.68
C GLN A 50 22.64 16.53 -1.98
N VAL A 51 22.42 17.62 -2.73
CA VAL A 51 22.13 18.93 -2.16
C VAL A 51 20.79 18.90 -1.42
N LEU A 52 19.75 18.34 -2.04
CA LEU A 52 18.43 18.24 -1.43
C LEU A 52 18.43 17.34 -0.18
N LEU A 53 19.27 16.30 -0.19
CA LEU A 53 19.36 15.33 0.90
C LEU A 53 20.26 15.77 2.07
N LYS A 54 21.33 16.55 1.80
CA LYS A 54 22.38 16.83 2.79
C LYS A 54 22.54 18.29 3.18
N ARG A 55 22.20 19.25 2.32
CA ARG A 55 22.45 20.67 2.59
C ARG A 55 21.40 21.22 3.55
N ASP A 56 21.85 21.93 4.58
CA ASP A 56 20.98 22.61 5.52
C ASP A 56 20.08 23.62 4.80
N GLY A 57 18.85 23.79 5.31
CA GLY A 57 17.74 24.46 4.65
C GLY A 57 17.02 23.54 3.67
N TYR A 58 17.74 22.93 2.73
CA TYR A 58 17.14 22.06 1.71
C TYR A 58 16.62 20.74 2.28
N ARG A 59 17.38 20.13 3.19
CA ARG A 59 16.99 18.90 3.87
C ARG A 59 15.70 19.11 4.68
N GLU A 60 15.59 20.25 5.36
CA GLU A 60 14.42 20.65 6.15
C GLU A 60 13.21 20.93 5.25
N CYS A 61 13.42 21.61 4.12
CA CYS A 61 12.34 21.79 3.13
C CYS A 61 11.86 20.45 2.56
N LEU A 62 12.77 19.53 2.26
CA LEU A 62 12.43 18.18 1.78
C LEU A 62 11.68 17.38 2.85
N SER A 63 12.06 17.49 4.12
CA SER A 63 11.37 16.79 5.21
C SER A 63 9.93 17.30 5.38
N ILE A 64 9.74 18.63 5.37
CA ILE A 64 8.41 19.26 5.39
C ILE A 64 7.58 18.82 4.18
N TYR A 65 8.18 18.81 2.98
CA TYR A 65 7.50 18.34 1.77
C TYR A 65 7.04 16.88 1.90
N ARG A 66 7.89 15.98 2.42
CA ARG A 66 7.53 14.58 2.66
C ARG A 66 6.39 14.47 3.68
N LEU A 67 6.51 15.15 4.82
CA LEU A 67 5.47 15.17 5.85
C LEU A 67 4.13 15.64 5.30
N LEU A 68 4.10 16.72 4.50
CA LEU A 68 2.88 17.24 3.87
C LEU A 68 2.23 16.29 2.86
N ASN A 69 3.02 15.39 2.24
CA ASN A 69 2.50 14.38 1.34
C ASN A 69 1.97 13.17 2.10
N ILE A 70 2.69 12.71 3.13
CA ILE A 70 2.28 11.58 3.96
C ILE A 70 1.07 11.97 4.83
N SER A 71 0.96 13.22 5.29
CA SER A 71 -0.14 13.70 6.15
C SER A 71 -1.51 13.67 5.47
N ARG A 72 -1.54 13.43 4.15
CA ARG A 72 -2.77 13.27 3.37
C ARG A 72 -3.21 11.82 3.28
N LEU A 73 -2.38 10.89 3.73
CA LEU A 73 -2.66 9.46 3.75
C LEU A 73 -3.30 9.07 5.07
N PRO A 74 -4.21 8.09 5.04
CA PRO A 74 -4.90 7.59 6.22
C PRO A 74 -4.01 6.81 7.22
N LEU A 75 -2.69 6.81 7.06
CA LEU A 75 -1.71 6.04 7.85
C LEU A 75 -0.55 6.92 8.33
N PHE A 76 -0.77 8.23 8.50
CA PHE A 76 0.35 9.17 8.67
C PHE A 76 1.29 8.78 9.82
N ASN A 77 0.73 8.42 10.98
CA ASN A 77 1.53 8.09 12.17
C ASN A 77 2.28 6.77 11.98
N GLU A 78 1.59 5.74 11.45
CA GLU A 78 2.14 4.41 11.25
C GLU A 78 3.17 4.38 10.11
N LEU A 79 2.94 5.15 9.03
CA LEU A 79 3.91 5.38 7.97
C LEU A 79 5.15 6.12 8.47
N LYS A 80 4.95 7.16 9.30
CA LYS A 80 6.07 7.90 9.89
C LYS A 80 6.90 6.99 10.79
N ASP A 81 6.26 6.21 11.65
CA ASP A 81 6.93 5.22 12.50
C ASP A 81 7.71 4.18 11.68
N ALA A 82 7.11 3.63 10.62
CA ALA A 82 7.78 2.68 9.75
C ALA A 82 9.00 3.30 9.02
N ILE A 83 8.92 4.56 8.60
CA ILE A 83 10.05 5.28 7.99
C ILE A 83 11.15 5.52 9.03
N ASP A 84 10.79 6.07 10.19
CA ASP A 84 11.74 6.44 11.24
C ASP A 84 12.50 5.20 11.75
N ASN A 85 11.80 4.07 11.89
CA ASN A 85 12.36 2.79 12.32
C ASN A 85 12.89 1.90 11.17
N ARG A 86 12.90 2.39 9.92
CA ARG A 86 13.36 1.65 8.73
C ARG A 86 12.71 0.27 8.56
N ARG A 87 11.42 0.16 8.86
CA ARG A 87 10.62 -1.06 8.72
C ARG A 87 10.17 -1.27 7.28
N ILE A 88 11.06 -1.80 6.46
CA ILE A 88 10.86 -1.94 5.00
C ILE A 88 9.71 -2.89 4.68
N ASP A 89 9.54 -3.94 5.48
CA ASP A 89 8.39 -4.87 5.43
C ASP A 89 7.06 -4.12 5.46
N LYS A 90 6.90 -3.18 6.41
CA LYS A 90 5.68 -2.38 6.51
C LYS A 90 5.55 -1.33 5.43
N LEU A 91 6.65 -0.71 5.02
CA LEU A 91 6.60 0.23 3.90
C LEU A 91 6.14 -0.47 2.61
N TYR A 92 6.59 -1.71 2.38
CA TYR A 92 6.12 -2.53 1.28
C TYR A 92 4.65 -2.92 1.43
N GLU A 93 4.22 -3.34 2.63
CA GLU A 93 2.81 -3.65 2.92
C GLU A 93 1.90 -2.44 2.65
N TYR A 94 2.28 -1.25 3.11
CA TYR A 94 1.53 -0.02 2.81
C TYR A 94 1.52 0.31 1.33
N TRP A 95 2.65 0.16 0.64
CA TRP A 95 2.71 0.37 -0.80
C TRP A 95 1.79 -0.61 -1.54
N CYS A 96 1.82 -1.89 -1.18
CA CYS A 96 0.94 -2.93 -1.71
C CYS A 96 -0.53 -2.58 -1.49
N PHE A 97 -0.93 -2.09 -0.31
CA PHE A 97 -2.30 -1.67 -0.06
C PHE A 97 -2.77 -0.60 -1.07
N PHE A 98 -2.00 0.48 -1.23
CA PHE A 98 -2.37 1.58 -2.13
C PHE A 98 -2.32 1.17 -3.60
N GLU A 99 -1.35 0.35 -3.98
CA GLU A 99 -1.21 -0.12 -5.36
C GLU A 99 -2.28 -1.15 -5.72
N LEU A 100 -2.57 -2.09 -4.82
CA LEU A 100 -3.64 -3.07 -4.98
C LEU A 100 -4.99 -2.38 -5.10
N ALA A 101 -5.28 -1.37 -4.26
CA ALA A 101 -6.52 -0.60 -4.36
C ALA A 101 -6.70 0.04 -5.74
N LYS A 102 -5.63 0.60 -6.34
CA LYS A 102 -5.69 1.18 -7.68
C LYS A 102 -5.92 0.11 -8.75
N ARG A 103 -5.20 -1.01 -8.68
CA ARG A 103 -5.33 -2.11 -9.65
C ARG A 103 -6.72 -2.73 -9.61
N LEU A 104 -7.26 -2.95 -8.41
CA LEU A 104 -8.62 -3.45 -8.22
C LEU A 104 -9.67 -2.44 -8.68
N ALA A 105 -9.54 -1.16 -8.34
CA ALA A 105 -10.46 -0.12 -8.85
C ALA A 105 -10.49 -0.10 -10.38
N LYS A 106 -9.33 -0.21 -11.04
CA LYS A 106 -9.24 -0.28 -12.49
C LYS A 106 -9.90 -1.56 -13.05
N ALA A 107 -9.64 -2.72 -12.44
CA ALA A 107 -10.23 -3.99 -12.84
C ALA A 107 -11.76 -4.03 -12.66
N LEU A 108 -12.28 -3.27 -11.68
CA LEU A 108 -13.71 -3.07 -11.46
C LEU A 108 -14.32 -1.96 -12.33
N GLY A 109 -13.53 -1.34 -13.22
CA GLY A 109 -14.02 -0.30 -14.14
C GLY A 109 -14.21 1.10 -13.53
N LYS A 110 -13.73 1.35 -12.32
CA LYS A 110 -13.85 2.65 -11.64
C LYS A 110 -12.71 3.61 -12.01
N ASP A 111 -13.02 4.89 -12.11
CA ASP A 111 -12.01 5.94 -12.24
C ASP A 111 -11.20 6.10 -10.93
N LEU A 112 -9.88 6.09 -11.05
CA LEU A 112 -8.95 6.34 -9.94
C LEU A 112 -9.18 7.69 -9.25
N SER A 113 -9.76 8.67 -9.95
CA SER A 113 -10.12 9.97 -9.38
C SER A 113 -11.17 9.88 -8.27
N GLU A 114 -11.97 8.81 -8.26
CA GLU A 114 -13.04 8.55 -7.30
C GLU A 114 -12.60 7.63 -6.14
N LEU A 115 -11.37 7.13 -6.18
CA LEU A 115 -10.82 6.26 -5.13
C LEU A 115 -10.68 7.05 -3.83
N LYS A 116 -11.40 6.60 -2.80
CA LYS A 116 -11.41 7.23 -1.47
C LYS A 116 -10.84 6.26 -0.45
N PHE A 117 -9.92 6.76 0.36
CA PHE A 117 -9.39 6.01 1.50
C PHE A 117 -9.90 6.62 2.80
N GLN A 118 -10.36 5.77 3.72
CA GLN A 118 -10.98 6.16 4.99
C GLN A 118 -10.33 5.39 6.14
N ILE A 119 -10.14 6.05 7.28
CA ILE A 119 -9.72 5.42 8.54
C ILE A 119 -10.96 5.21 9.40
N PHE A 120 -11.07 4.03 9.99
CA PHE A 120 -11.99 3.73 11.07
C PHE A 120 -11.18 3.40 12.32
N GLU A 121 -11.26 4.25 13.33
CA GLU A 121 -10.75 3.93 14.67
C GLU A 121 -11.71 2.91 15.30
N ALA A 122 -11.19 1.81 15.83
CA ALA A 122 -12.00 0.84 16.55
C ALA A 122 -12.72 1.51 17.74
N GLN A 123 -14.02 1.25 17.88
CA GLN A 123 -14.87 1.93 18.87
C GLN A 123 -14.60 1.53 20.34
N GLU A 124 -13.72 0.56 20.61
CA GLU A 124 -13.41 0.11 21.97
C GLU A 124 -11.90 -0.03 22.19
N GLY A 125 -11.29 0.97 22.83
CA GLY A 125 -10.10 0.83 23.68
C GLY A 125 -8.81 0.23 23.09
N GLY A 126 -8.74 -0.04 21.79
CA GLY A 126 -7.61 -0.70 21.15
C GLY A 126 -7.14 0.03 19.90
N LEU A 127 -5.84 0.22 19.79
CA LEU A 127 -5.07 0.90 18.72
C LEU A 127 -5.25 0.36 17.28
N ALA A 128 -6.26 -0.47 17.00
CA ALA A 128 -6.48 -0.99 15.65
C ALA A 128 -7.29 0.00 14.82
N SER A 129 -6.60 0.86 14.07
CA SER A 129 -7.18 1.61 12.96
C SER A 129 -7.41 0.66 11.77
N GLU A 130 -8.66 0.38 11.42
CA GLU A 130 -8.97 -0.30 10.16
C GLU A 130 -8.99 0.73 9.04
N ILE A 131 -8.36 0.42 7.92
CA ILE A 131 -8.31 1.35 6.79
C ILE A 131 -9.00 0.75 5.60
N LYS A 132 -9.91 1.51 5.01
CA LYS A 132 -10.74 1.05 3.91
C LYS A 132 -10.48 1.90 2.68
N ALA A 133 -10.30 1.25 1.55
CA ALA A 133 -10.38 1.87 0.24
C ALA A 133 -11.73 1.51 -0.40
N ASP A 134 -12.53 2.52 -0.71
CA ASP A 134 -13.80 2.37 -1.44
C ASP A 134 -13.50 2.24 -2.94
N LEU A 135 -13.70 1.02 -3.44
CA LEU A 135 -13.43 0.65 -4.83
C LEU A 135 -14.65 0.79 -5.74
N GLY A 136 -15.80 1.25 -5.22
CA GLY A 136 -17.07 1.36 -5.96
C GLY A 136 -17.81 0.03 -6.09
N ASP A 137 -19.03 0.07 -6.61
CA ASP A 137 -19.89 -1.11 -6.82
C ASP A 137 -20.02 -2.02 -5.58
N SER A 138 -20.07 -1.39 -4.40
CA SER A 138 -20.11 -2.05 -3.09
C SER A 138 -18.86 -2.87 -2.75
N TYR A 139 -17.75 -2.69 -3.45
CA TYR A 139 -16.45 -3.26 -3.12
C TYR A 139 -15.63 -2.34 -2.22
N GLU A 140 -15.08 -2.93 -1.16
CA GLU A 140 -14.19 -2.26 -0.22
C GLU A 140 -12.94 -3.12 -0.01
N LEU A 141 -11.75 -2.51 -0.11
CA LEU A 141 -10.51 -3.15 0.31
C LEU A 141 -10.17 -2.70 1.72
N VAL A 142 -10.13 -3.63 2.66
CA VAL A 142 -9.87 -3.37 4.08
C VAL A 142 -8.47 -3.83 4.44
N TYR A 143 -7.68 -2.95 5.01
CA TYR A 143 -6.36 -3.23 5.57
C TYR A 143 -6.51 -3.72 7.02
N ASN A 144 -5.83 -4.83 7.33
CA ASN A 144 -5.62 -5.33 8.69
C ASN A 144 -6.90 -5.71 9.45
N LYS A 145 -7.98 -6.10 8.74
CA LYS A 145 -9.22 -6.58 9.36
C LYS A 145 -8.95 -7.87 10.13
N THR A 146 -9.40 -7.91 11.39
CA THR A 146 -9.34 -9.11 12.22
C THR A 146 -10.69 -9.81 12.19
N PHE A 147 -10.69 -11.08 11.80
CA PHE A 147 -11.84 -11.98 11.83
C PHE A 147 -11.79 -12.80 13.11
N LYS A 148 -12.74 -12.57 14.00
CA LYS A 148 -12.78 -13.23 15.31
C LYS A 148 -13.32 -14.65 15.21
N ARG A 149 -12.74 -15.55 16.00
CA ARG A 149 -13.22 -16.92 16.18
C ARG A 149 -14.67 -16.91 16.67
N GLY A 150 -15.51 -17.76 16.08
CA GLY A 150 -16.90 -17.98 16.49
C GLY A 150 -17.90 -16.96 15.94
N GLU A 151 -17.42 -15.88 15.32
CA GLU A 151 -18.25 -14.86 14.68
C GLU A 151 -18.03 -14.84 13.17
N GLU A 152 -16.76 -14.68 12.74
CA GLU A 152 -16.39 -14.53 11.33
C GLU A 152 -15.38 -15.59 10.86
N SER A 153 -14.74 -16.31 11.78
CA SER A 153 -13.85 -17.44 11.50
C SER A 153 -14.26 -18.64 12.35
N TYR A 154 -14.27 -19.85 11.79
CA TYR A 154 -14.82 -21.02 12.47
C TYR A 154 -13.90 -21.58 13.57
N SER A 155 -12.58 -21.36 13.50
CA SER A 155 -11.59 -22.04 14.35
C SER A 155 -10.69 -21.11 15.18
N ILE A 156 -10.10 -20.08 14.57
CA ILE A 156 -9.12 -19.18 15.20
C ILE A 156 -9.31 -17.73 14.73
N ASN A 157 -8.72 -16.78 15.44
CA ASN A 157 -8.64 -15.41 14.94
C ASN A 157 -7.73 -15.37 13.71
N LEU A 158 -8.21 -14.76 12.63
CA LEU A 158 -7.47 -14.61 11.38
C LEU A 158 -7.35 -13.14 11.03
N ARG A 159 -6.17 -12.73 10.56
CA ARG A 159 -5.88 -11.35 10.19
C ARG A 159 -5.00 -11.34 8.92
N PRO A 160 -5.60 -11.46 7.73
CA PRO A 160 -4.88 -11.20 6.48
C PRO A 160 -4.51 -9.70 6.41
N ASP A 161 -3.47 -9.36 5.64
CA ASP A 161 -3.05 -7.97 5.49
C ASP A 161 -4.11 -7.15 4.76
N PHE A 162 -4.69 -7.69 3.68
CA PHE A 162 -5.77 -7.03 2.93
C PHE A 162 -6.94 -7.98 2.67
N THR A 163 -8.15 -7.45 2.75
CA THR A 163 -9.39 -8.19 2.49
C THR A 163 -10.26 -7.38 1.54
N LEU A 164 -10.62 -7.97 0.39
CA LEU A 164 -11.61 -7.44 -0.53
C LEU A 164 -13.01 -7.94 -0.13
N ILE A 165 -13.88 -7.01 0.25
CA ILE A 165 -15.24 -7.28 0.70
C ILE A 165 -16.22 -6.69 -0.31
N LYS A 166 -17.24 -7.47 -0.68
CA LYS A 166 -18.38 -7.02 -1.48
C LYS A 166 -19.63 -6.93 -0.61
N ASN A 167 -20.46 -5.92 -0.83
CA ASN A 167 -21.73 -5.73 -0.11
C ASN A 167 -21.58 -5.75 1.42
N LYS A 168 -20.43 -5.29 1.93
CA LYS A 168 -20.07 -5.24 3.37
C LYS A 168 -20.01 -6.59 4.11
N ARG A 169 -20.20 -7.73 3.43
CA ARG A 169 -20.25 -9.05 4.07
C ARG A 169 -19.48 -10.13 3.31
N GLU A 170 -19.58 -10.16 1.99
CA GLU A 170 -19.01 -11.23 1.18
C GLU A 170 -17.50 -11.01 1.04
N ILE A 171 -16.69 -11.96 1.51
CA ILE A 171 -15.23 -11.90 1.37
C ILE A 171 -14.86 -12.47 0.01
N LYS A 172 -14.56 -11.60 -0.96
CA LYS A 172 -14.19 -12.03 -2.32
C LYS A 172 -12.76 -12.55 -2.36
N ALA A 173 -11.84 -11.80 -1.78
CA ALA A 173 -10.43 -12.12 -1.84
C ALA A 173 -9.71 -11.68 -0.57
N VAL A 174 -8.66 -12.41 -0.22
CA VAL A 174 -7.70 -12.00 0.80
C VAL A 174 -6.30 -11.98 0.23
N PHE A 175 -5.47 -11.10 0.78
CA PHE A 175 -4.13 -10.87 0.31
C PHE A 175 -3.17 -10.73 1.50
N ASP A 176 -1.96 -11.27 1.34
CA ASP A 176 -0.89 -11.18 2.33
C ASP A 176 0.36 -10.63 1.64
N ALA A 177 0.86 -9.48 2.11
CA ALA A 177 2.07 -8.88 1.56
C ALA A 177 3.28 -9.55 2.19
N LYS A 178 4.08 -10.22 1.37
CA LYS A 178 5.35 -10.81 1.78
C LYS A 178 6.49 -10.04 1.17
N PHE A 179 7.12 -9.21 1.98
CA PHE A 179 8.39 -8.60 1.66
C PHE A 179 9.53 -9.44 2.22
N ARG A 180 10.30 -10.07 1.34
CA ARG A 180 11.59 -10.68 1.67
C ARG A 180 12.64 -9.97 0.85
N PHE A 181 13.22 -8.94 1.45
CA PHE A 181 14.41 -8.30 0.92
C PHE A 181 15.39 -8.28 2.08
N ASP A 182 16.28 -9.26 2.10
CA ASP A 182 17.45 -9.19 2.95
C ASP A 182 18.30 -8.05 2.40
N LEU A 183 18.17 -6.86 3.01
CA LEU A 183 19.36 -6.05 3.24
C LEU A 183 20.20 -6.85 4.22
N VAL A 184 20.96 -7.80 3.70
CA VAL A 184 21.98 -8.54 4.44
C VAL A 184 22.83 -7.50 5.17
N ARG A 185 22.68 -7.42 6.50
CA ARG A 185 23.83 -7.11 7.33
C ARG A 185 24.79 -8.25 7.05
N GLU A 186 25.98 -7.93 6.56
CA GLU A 186 26.99 -8.79 5.92
C GLU A 186 27.36 -10.11 6.62
N GLU A 187 26.79 -10.45 7.78
CA GLU A 187 27.43 -11.40 8.69
C GLU A 187 26.73 -12.76 8.87
N GLU A 188 25.47 -12.97 8.49
CA GLU A 188 24.84 -14.27 8.77
C GLU A 188 23.94 -14.81 7.64
N ILE A 189 24.40 -15.93 7.06
CA ILE A 189 23.71 -16.98 6.28
C ILE A 189 23.97 -16.98 4.75
N ASP A 190 24.72 -18.00 4.31
CA ASP A 190 24.80 -18.65 2.98
C ASP A 190 24.22 -17.88 1.77
N ASN A 191 25.00 -16.91 1.25
CA ASN A 191 24.55 -15.79 0.40
C ASN A 191 24.37 -16.06 -1.12
N GLU A 192 24.78 -17.19 -1.69
CA GLU A 192 24.81 -17.30 -3.18
C GLU A 192 23.45 -17.71 -3.81
N LEU A 193 22.68 -18.59 -3.15
CA LEU A 193 21.50 -19.21 -3.75
C LEU A 193 20.24 -18.32 -3.76
N GLU A 194 20.15 -17.36 -2.84
CA GLU A 194 18.99 -16.46 -2.69
C GLU A 194 19.14 -15.16 -3.51
N GLU A 195 20.36 -14.65 -3.68
CA GLU A 195 20.64 -13.55 -4.62
C GLU A 195 20.32 -13.91 -6.08
N GLU A 196 20.68 -15.12 -6.49
CA GLU A 196 20.35 -15.65 -7.82
C GLU A 196 18.83 -15.77 -8.00
N ALA A 197 18.11 -16.19 -6.96
CA ALA A 197 16.66 -16.31 -6.98
C ALA A 197 15.97 -14.98 -7.31
N PHE A 198 16.43 -13.90 -6.70
CA PHE A 198 15.87 -12.57 -6.89
C PHE A 198 16.26 -11.98 -8.26
N LYS A 199 17.51 -12.19 -8.71
CA LYS A 199 17.97 -11.76 -10.05
C LYS A 199 17.22 -12.51 -11.17
N ILE A 200 16.87 -13.77 -10.94
CA ILE A 200 16.13 -14.63 -11.90
C ILE A 200 14.61 -14.47 -11.75
N GLY A 201 14.14 -13.91 -10.63
CA GLY A 201 12.71 -13.74 -10.35
C GLY A 201 11.99 -15.04 -10.02
N ASP A 202 12.72 -16.00 -9.42
CA ASP A 202 12.25 -17.35 -9.17
C ASP A 202 11.13 -17.39 -8.11
N LEU A 203 9.93 -17.67 -8.59
CA LEU A 203 8.72 -17.73 -7.78
C LEU A 203 8.79 -18.80 -6.68
N GLU A 204 9.50 -19.92 -6.89
CA GLU A 204 9.58 -21.03 -5.92
C GLU A 204 10.44 -20.69 -4.71
N LYS A 205 11.43 -19.80 -4.88
CA LYS A 205 12.29 -19.32 -3.79
C LYS A 205 11.68 -18.12 -3.05
N LEU A 206 10.96 -17.25 -3.76
CA LEU A 206 10.36 -16.05 -3.18
C LEU A 206 9.04 -16.31 -2.45
N VAL A 207 8.20 -17.22 -2.95
CA VAL A 207 6.94 -17.64 -2.31
C VAL A 207 7.15 -19.04 -1.74
N LYS A 208 7.31 -19.14 -0.41
CA LYS A 208 7.53 -20.44 0.22
C LYS A 208 6.22 -21.24 0.20
N ILE A 209 6.34 -22.57 0.18
CA ILE A 209 5.20 -23.49 0.33
C ILE A 209 4.35 -23.11 1.55
N GLN A 210 4.98 -22.65 2.63
CA GLN A 210 4.29 -22.17 3.84
C GLN A 210 3.37 -20.97 3.60
N ASP A 211 3.76 -20.04 2.71
CA ASP A 211 2.93 -18.89 2.36
C ASP A 211 1.69 -19.35 1.57
N LEU A 212 1.84 -20.34 0.69
CA LEU A 212 0.71 -20.97 -0.02
C LEU A 212 -0.21 -21.75 0.92
N PHE A 213 0.34 -22.47 1.91
CA PHE A 213 -0.47 -23.11 2.95
C PHE A 213 -1.28 -22.10 3.75
N LYS A 214 -0.69 -20.96 4.10
CA LYS A 214 -1.41 -19.86 4.75
C LYS A 214 -2.58 -19.38 3.88
N MET A 215 -2.40 -19.31 2.55
CA MET A 215 -3.48 -18.93 1.64
C MET A 215 -4.59 -19.98 1.59
N HIS A 216 -4.25 -21.27 1.57
CA HIS A 216 -5.25 -22.33 1.71
C HIS A 216 -6.04 -22.20 3.02
N THR A 217 -5.34 -21.96 4.14
CA THR A 217 -5.97 -21.76 5.45
C THR A 217 -6.92 -20.58 5.44
N TYR A 218 -6.52 -19.42 4.90
CA TYR A 218 -7.43 -18.28 4.82
C TYR A 218 -8.63 -18.56 3.92
N ARG A 219 -8.41 -19.15 2.74
CA ARG A 219 -9.49 -19.46 1.79
C ARG A 219 -10.54 -20.36 2.43
N ASP A 220 -10.09 -21.42 3.09
CA ASP A 220 -10.96 -22.38 3.77
C ASP A 220 -11.67 -21.75 4.98
N ALA A 221 -10.91 -21.13 5.89
CA ALA A 221 -11.45 -20.66 7.16
C ALA A 221 -12.33 -19.41 7.06
N LEU A 222 -12.11 -18.56 6.04
CA LEU A 222 -12.91 -17.36 5.79
C LEU A 222 -13.95 -17.56 4.67
N GLY A 223 -13.94 -18.70 3.99
CA GLY A 223 -14.84 -18.99 2.88
C GLY A 223 -14.70 -18.01 1.70
N CYS A 224 -13.52 -17.42 1.51
CA CYS A 224 -13.28 -16.48 0.42
C CYS A 224 -12.96 -17.21 -0.90
N GLU A 225 -13.22 -16.56 -2.03
CA GLU A 225 -13.00 -17.18 -3.35
C GLU A 225 -11.50 -17.24 -3.69
N LEU A 226 -10.78 -16.18 -3.35
CA LEU A 226 -9.36 -16.01 -3.68
C LEU A 226 -8.52 -15.77 -2.42
N ALA A 227 -7.34 -16.38 -2.35
CA ALA A 227 -6.32 -16.03 -1.36
C ALA A 227 -4.93 -15.94 -2.01
N LEU A 228 -4.33 -14.76 -1.98
CA LEU A 228 -3.17 -14.43 -2.83
C LEU A 228 -2.02 -13.83 -2.03
N VAL A 229 -0.80 -14.29 -2.29
CA VAL A 229 0.42 -13.67 -1.77
C VAL A 229 0.82 -12.52 -2.69
N LEU A 230 1.11 -11.35 -2.13
CA LEU A 230 1.69 -10.21 -2.85
C LEU A 230 3.16 -10.10 -2.53
N TYR A 231 4.03 -10.16 -3.53
CA TYR A 231 5.47 -10.24 -3.27
C TYR A 231 6.29 -9.47 -4.33
N PRO A 232 7.49 -8.98 -3.97
CA PRO A 232 8.32 -8.17 -4.84
C PRO A 232 9.09 -9.03 -5.85
N GLY A 233 8.37 -9.77 -6.71
CA GLY A 233 8.97 -10.61 -7.76
C GLY A 233 8.52 -10.22 -9.17
N SER A 234 8.76 -11.10 -10.13
CA SER A 234 8.43 -10.85 -11.55
C SER A 234 7.41 -11.83 -12.13
N GLU A 235 7.04 -12.86 -11.38
CA GLU A 235 6.17 -13.92 -11.86
C GLU A 235 4.83 -13.93 -11.12
N ASN A 236 3.79 -14.37 -11.82
CA ASN A 236 2.47 -14.61 -11.26
C ASN A 236 2.20 -16.10 -11.32
N VAL A 237 1.67 -16.69 -10.24
CA VAL A 237 1.15 -18.06 -10.25
C VAL A 237 -0.24 -18.10 -9.65
N PHE A 238 -1.13 -18.85 -10.29
CA PHE A 238 -2.48 -19.08 -9.80
C PHE A 238 -2.78 -20.58 -9.87
N TYR A 239 -3.34 -21.09 -8.78
CA TYR A 239 -3.82 -22.44 -8.61
C TYR A 239 -5.34 -22.38 -8.46
N ASP A 240 -6.05 -22.66 -9.54
CA ASP A 240 -7.51 -22.70 -9.56
C ASP A 240 -8.00 -23.90 -8.73
N ALA A 241 -9.15 -23.74 -8.09
CA ALA A 241 -9.80 -24.81 -7.31
C ALA A 241 -10.13 -26.05 -8.15
N ASN A 242 -10.23 -25.91 -9.48
CA ASN A 242 -10.44 -27.01 -10.43
C ASN A 242 -9.13 -27.71 -10.86
N ASN A 243 -8.05 -27.55 -10.10
CA ASN A 243 -6.73 -28.16 -10.34
C ASN A 243 -6.03 -27.68 -11.62
N THR A 244 -6.30 -26.46 -12.09
CA THR A 244 -5.51 -25.83 -13.16
C THR A 244 -4.45 -24.90 -12.57
N LYS A 245 -3.25 -24.92 -13.15
CA LYS A 245 -2.14 -24.03 -12.79
C LYS A 245 -1.92 -23.04 -13.94
N GLU A 246 -2.04 -21.75 -13.66
CA GLU A 246 -1.74 -20.68 -14.59
C GLU A 246 -0.49 -19.93 -14.13
N LYS A 247 0.47 -19.71 -15.04
CA LYS A 247 1.70 -18.96 -14.77
C LYS A 247 1.82 -17.79 -15.74
N ASN A 248 2.06 -16.58 -15.21
CA ASN A 248 2.32 -15.32 -15.94
C ASN A 248 1.24 -14.84 -16.94
N LYS A 249 0.15 -15.59 -17.12
CA LYS A 249 -0.91 -15.32 -18.11
C LYS A 249 -2.20 -14.76 -17.51
N PHE A 250 -2.14 -14.21 -16.30
CA PHE A 250 -3.30 -13.65 -15.63
C PHE A 250 -2.97 -12.31 -14.97
N ASP A 251 -3.98 -11.47 -14.91
CA ASP A 251 -4.03 -10.24 -14.12
C ASP A 251 -5.14 -10.34 -13.07
N LEU A 252 -5.25 -9.32 -12.21
CA LEU A 252 -6.29 -9.27 -11.18
C LEU A 252 -7.70 -9.33 -11.78
N GLU A 253 -7.92 -8.71 -12.93
CA GLU A 253 -9.23 -8.68 -13.61
C GLU A 253 -9.69 -10.08 -14.02
N SER A 254 -8.80 -10.85 -14.63
CA SER A 254 -9.07 -12.21 -15.11
C SER A 254 -9.35 -13.23 -14.01
N ILE A 255 -8.88 -12.99 -12.78
CA ILE A 255 -9.04 -13.93 -11.66
C ILE A 255 -10.12 -13.53 -10.66
N LEU A 256 -10.65 -12.30 -10.70
CA LEU A 256 -11.65 -11.82 -9.74
C LEU A 256 -12.95 -12.65 -9.71
N ASN A 257 -13.23 -13.41 -10.77
CA ASN A 257 -14.38 -14.31 -10.88
C ASN A 257 -13.99 -15.80 -10.77
N LYS A 258 -12.72 -16.11 -10.49
CA LYS A 258 -12.22 -17.48 -10.29
C LYS A 258 -12.18 -17.81 -8.80
N GLN A 259 -11.92 -19.08 -8.49
CA GLN A 259 -11.69 -19.55 -7.14
C GLN A 259 -10.33 -20.23 -7.07
N GLY A 260 -9.51 -19.91 -6.07
CA GLY A 260 -8.15 -20.43 -6.04
C GLY A 260 -7.23 -19.73 -5.05
N ILE A 261 -5.97 -20.16 -5.05
CA ILE A 261 -4.90 -19.46 -4.35
C ILE A 261 -3.74 -19.17 -5.29
N GLY A 262 -2.81 -18.33 -4.88
CA GLY A 262 -1.67 -18.02 -5.73
C GLY A 262 -0.76 -16.93 -5.20
N ALA A 263 0.08 -16.41 -6.07
CA ALA A 263 0.95 -15.30 -5.80
C ALA A 263 0.98 -14.33 -6.99
N ILE A 264 1.02 -13.05 -6.68
CA ILE A 264 1.08 -11.95 -7.64
C ILE A 264 2.31 -11.10 -7.36
N ALA A 265 3.12 -10.92 -8.40
CA ALA A 265 4.23 -10.01 -8.41
C ALA A 265 3.76 -8.54 -8.33
N MET A 266 4.28 -7.82 -7.33
CA MET A 266 4.08 -6.39 -7.17
C MET A 266 5.41 -5.71 -6.85
N VAL A 267 6.00 -5.06 -7.85
CA VAL A 267 7.26 -4.33 -7.69
C VAL A 267 6.99 -2.83 -7.69
N PRO A 268 7.55 -2.08 -6.72
CA PRO A 268 7.58 -0.62 -6.80
C PRO A 268 8.37 -0.18 -8.04
N GLU A 269 7.68 0.19 -9.12
CA GLU A 269 8.34 0.69 -10.32
C GLU A 269 9.05 2.01 -10.03
N ASN A 270 10.35 2.07 -10.35
CA ASN A 270 11.07 3.33 -10.39
C ASN A 270 10.86 3.95 -11.77
N LYS A 271 9.93 4.91 -11.89
CA LYS A 271 9.56 5.57 -13.16
C LYS A 271 10.71 6.37 -13.82
N ASP A 272 11.90 6.38 -13.23
CA ASP A 272 13.05 7.18 -13.66
C ASP A 272 13.90 6.53 -14.77
N LYS A 273 13.68 5.27 -15.16
CA LYS A 273 14.54 4.62 -16.20
C LYS A 273 14.11 4.85 -17.65
N ASN A 274 12.94 5.42 -17.93
CA ASN A 274 12.42 5.58 -19.31
C ASN A 274 12.51 7.00 -19.89
N LYS A 275 13.33 7.91 -19.31
CA LYS A 275 13.59 9.26 -19.87
C LYS A 275 15.05 9.52 -20.19
N SER A 276 15.71 8.55 -20.79
CA SER A 276 17.00 8.76 -21.46
C SER A 276 17.12 7.83 -22.65
N LYS A 277 16.41 8.21 -23.72
CA LYS A 277 16.79 7.99 -25.13
C LYS A 277 16.31 9.21 -25.92
#